data_AF-F0GJ60-F1
#
_entry.id   AF-F0GJ60-F1
#
_cell.length_a   1.000
_cell.length_b   1.000
_cell.length_c   1.000
_cell.angle_alpha   90.00
_cell.angle_beta   90.00
_cell.angle_gamma   90.00
#
_symmetry.space_group_name_H-M   'P 1'
#
loop_
_entity.id
_entity.type
_entity.pdbx_description
1 polymer ?
#
loop_
_entity_poly.entity_id
_entity_poly.type
_entity_poly.pdbx_seq_one_letter_code
_entity_poly.pdbx_strand_id
1 'polypeptide(L)'
;KFPAGPQLLEGLNAGAIDVGTVGETPPIFAQAAGVDFVYIGNEPPAPQGEAIVVLPDSPIRTVAQLRGKKVAFNKGSNVHYLLVKALQHAGLTYADIQPIYLTPADARAAFVQR
;
A
#
# COMPACT_ATOMS: atom_id res chain seq x y z
N LYS A 1 -6.84 -17.70 3.34
CA LYS A 1 -5.68 -16.78 3.51
C LYS A 1 -5.95 -15.54 2.67
N PHE A 2 -5.88 -14.34 3.26
CA PHE A 2 -6.06 -13.08 2.53
C PHE A 2 -4.69 -12.50 2.11
N PRO A 3 -4.56 -11.95 0.90
CA PRO A 3 -3.26 -11.49 0.38
C PRO A 3 -2.81 -10.15 0.96
N ALA A 4 -3.73 -9.30 1.43
CA ALA A 4 -3.45 -8.02 2.08
C ALA A 4 -4.67 -7.48 2.84
N GLY A 5 -4.50 -6.33 3.50
CA GLY A 5 -5.53 -5.69 4.33
C GLY A 5 -6.87 -5.39 3.65
N PRO A 6 -6.91 -4.82 2.42
CA PRO A 6 -8.17 -4.57 1.72
C PRO A 6 -9.01 -5.85 1.53
N GLN A 7 -8.39 -6.94 1.07
CA GLN A 7 -9.08 -8.22 0.88
C GLN A 7 -9.53 -8.85 2.20
N LEU A 8 -8.77 -8.63 3.28
CA LEU A 8 -9.19 -9.07 4.62
C LEU A 8 -10.46 -8.32 5.06
N LEU A 9 -10.55 -7.01 4.82
CA LEU A 9 -11.74 -6.21 5.15
C LEU A 9 -12.94 -6.51 4.27
N GLU A 10 -12.73 -6.89 3.01
CA GLU A 10 -13.79 -7.45 2.16
C GLU A 10 -14.34 -8.75 2.76
N GLY A 11 -13.45 -9.62 3.27
CA GLY A 11 -13.83 -10.84 3.98
C GLY A 11 -14.60 -10.57 5.28
N LEU A 12 -14.18 -9.55 6.05
CA LEU A 12 -14.88 -9.10 7.25
C LEU A 12 -16.29 -8.59 6.91
N ASN A 13 -16.41 -7.73 5.91
CA ASN A 13 -17.70 -7.19 5.45
C ASN A 13 -18.65 -8.29 4.94
N ALA A 14 -18.11 -9.35 4.34
CA ALA A 14 -18.87 -10.50 3.87
C ALA A 14 -19.25 -11.50 4.98
N GLY A 15 -18.83 -11.27 6.23
CA GLY A 15 -19.04 -12.21 7.34
C GLY A 15 -18.21 -13.49 7.24
N ALA A 16 -17.15 -13.50 6.42
CA ALA A 16 -16.27 -14.65 6.26
C ALA A 16 -15.25 -14.80 7.40
N ILE A 17 -15.02 -13.72 8.16
CA ILE A 17 -14.18 -13.65 9.36
C ILE A 17 -14.79 -12.67 10.35
N ASP A 18 -14.51 -12.86 11.64
CA ASP A 18 -14.98 -11.96 12.72
C ASP A 18 -13.88 -10.98 13.19
N VAL A 19 -12.62 -11.38 13.07
CA VAL A 19 -11.44 -10.62 13.55
C VAL A 19 -10.30 -10.76 12.55
N GLY A 20 -9.56 -9.69 12.32
CA GLY A 20 -8.31 -9.75 11.57
C GLY A 20 -7.40 -8.54 11.78
N THR A 21 -6.11 -8.74 11.55
CA THR A 21 -5.07 -7.72 11.64
C THR A 21 -4.86 -7.08 10.27
N VAL A 22 -4.87 -5.75 10.23
CA VAL A 22 -4.56 -4.94 9.04
C VAL A 22 -3.64 -3.77 9.40
N GLY A 23 -3.01 -3.16 8.40
CA GLY A 23 -2.32 -1.88 8.60
C GLY A 23 -3.30 -0.74 8.88
N GLU A 24 -2.78 0.46 9.12
CA GLU A 24 -3.56 1.67 9.44
C GLU A 24 -4.40 2.18 8.27
N THR A 25 -3.95 1.98 7.03
CA THR A 25 -4.61 2.51 5.83
C THR A 25 -5.86 1.72 5.39
N PRO A 26 -5.85 0.36 5.30
CA PRO A 26 -7.02 -0.41 4.89
C PRO A 26 -8.33 -0.07 5.61
N PRO A 27 -8.38 0.03 6.95
CA PRO A 27 -9.64 0.25 7.65
C PRO A 27 -10.21 1.65 7.40
N ILE A 28 -9.38 2.66 7.14
CA ILE A 28 -9.83 3.99 6.69
C ILE A 28 -10.57 3.89 5.35
N PHE A 29 -10.03 3.14 4.38
CA PHE A 29 -10.66 2.94 3.08
C PHE A 29 -11.98 2.15 3.20
N ALA A 30 -12.03 1.13 4.04
CA ALA A 30 -13.24 0.34 4.24
C ALA A 30 -14.34 1.15 4.94
N GLN A 31 -14.02 1.93 5.98
CA GLN A 31 -14.98 2.81 6.64
C GLN A 31 -15.48 3.92 5.70
N ALA A 32 -14.60 4.48 4.86
CA ALA A 32 -15.00 5.44 3.83
C ALA A 32 -15.95 4.82 2.78
N ALA A 33 -15.87 3.50 2.58
CA ALA A 33 -16.80 2.73 1.73
C ALA A 33 -18.07 2.26 2.47
N GLY A 34 -18.26 2.64 3.74
CA GLY A 34 -19.45 2.31 4.54
C GLY A 34 -19.41 0.94 5.21
N VAL A 35 -18.25 0.28 5.30
CA VAL A 35 -18.10 -0.98 6.04
C VAL A 35 -18.14 -0.70 7.54
N ASP A 36 -19.01 -1.40 8.25
CA ASP A 36 -19.19 -1.26 9.70
C ASP A 36 -18.32 -2.27 10.47
N PHE A 37 -17.38 -1.75 11.25
CA PHE A 37 -16.55 -2.52 12.19
C PHE A 37 -15.92 -1.57 13.21
N VAL A 38 -15.34 -2.14 14.26
CA VAL A 38 -14.64 -1.41 15.32
C VAL A 38 -13.17 -1.81 15.41
N TYR A 39 -12.33 -0.91 15.90
CA TYR A 39 -10.94 -1.20 16.23
C TYR A 39 -10.88 -1.73 17.66
N ILE A 40 -10.39 -2.97 17.83
CA ILE A 40 -10.32 -3.64 19.14
C ILE A 40 -8.89 -3.74 19.71
N GLY A 41 -7.89 -3.26 18.96
CA GLY A 41 -6.49 -3.27 19.37
C GLY A 41 -5.60 -2.50 18.39
N ASN A 42 -4.35 -2.27 18.79
CA ASN A 42 -3.32 -1.65 17.96
C ASN A 42 -2.00 -2.42 18.07
N GLU A 43 -1.22 -2.42 17.00
CA GLU A 43 0.14 -2.97 16.97
C GLU A 43 1.16 -1.81 16.93
N PRO A 44 2.34 -1.96 17.55
CA PRO A 44 3.42 -0.99 17.40
C PRO A 44 3.82 -0.80 15.92
N PRO A 45 4.22 0.41 15.51
CA PRO A 45 4.65 0.63 14.13
C PRO A 45 5.91 -0.19 13.80
N ALA A 46 5.96 -0.73 12.59
CA ALA A 46 7.11 -1.44 12.03
C ALA A 46 7.74 -0.65 10.86
N PRO A 47 8.40 0.51 11.13
CA PRO A 47 8.81 1.45 10.08
C PRO A 47 9.86 0.89 9.10
N GLN A 48 10.58 -0.16 9.50
CA GLN A 48 11.53 -0.87 8.64
C GLN A 48 10.90 -2.01 7.83
N GLY A 49 9.62 -2.33 8.08
CA GLY A 49 8.87 -3.36 7.38
C GLY A 49 8.33 -2.94 6.02
N GLU A 50 8.47 -1.66 5.66
CA GLU A 50 7.95 -1.09 4.42
C GLU A 50 9.03 -0.26 3.73
N ALA A 51 9.08 -0.35 2.40
CA ALA A 51 10.08 0.37 1.62
C ALA A 51 9.58 0.65 0.19
N ILE A 52 10.08 1.74 -0.39
CA ILE A 52 10.07 1.95 -1.83
C ILE A 52 11.35 1.29 -2.36
N VAL A 53 11.18 0.30 -3.24
CA VAL A 53 12.30 -0.45 -3.82
C VAL A 53 12.46 -0.14 -5.30
N VAL A 54 13.70 -0.16 -5.77
CA VAL A 54 14.06 0.01 -7.18
C VAL A 54 15.04 -1.09 -7.58
N LEU A 55 15.16 -1.35 -8.87
CA LEU A 55 16.16 -2.30 -9.36
C LEU A 55 17.58 -1.85 -8.95
N PRO A 56 18.52 -2.78 -8.72
CA PRO A 56 19.90 -2.44 -8.30
C PRO A 56 20.59 -1.44 -9.25
N ASP A 57 20.40 -1.62 -10.55
CA ASP A 57 20.93 -0.81 -11.65
C ASP A 57 20.06 0.40 -12.02
N SER A 58 18.94 0.61 -11.33
CA SER A 58 18.10 1.79 -11.53
C SER A 58 18.88 3.08 -11.25
N PRO A 59 18.77 4.14 -12.08
CA PRO A 59 19.35 5.44 -11.77
C PRO A 59 18.60 6.19 -10.65
N ILE A 60 17.46 5.67 -10.19
CA ILE A 60 16.66 6.27 -9.12
C ILE A 60 17.36 6.05 -7.77
N ARG A 61 17.63 7.15 -7.08
CA ARG A 61 18.29 7.26 -5.77
C ARG A 61 17.54 8.17 -4.80
N THR A 62 16.61 9.00 -5.29
CA THR A 62 15.76 9.86 -4.46
C THR A 62 14.29 9.73 -4.87
N VAL A 63 13.38 10.01 -3.94
CA VAL A 63 11.94 9.98 -4.19
C VAL A 63 11.53 11.01 -5.26
N ALA A 64 12.21 12.16 -5.34
CA ALA A 64 11.96 13.17 -6.36
C ALA A 64 12.11 12.63 -7.80
N GLN A 65 12.96 11.61 -8.01
CA GLN A 65 13.18 10.97 -9.31
C GLN A 65 12.05 10.01 -9.71
N LEU A 66 11.05 9.79 -8.85
CA LEU A 66 9.83 9.05 -9.20
C LEU A 66 8.90 9.85 -10.12
N ARG A 67 9.14 11.16 -10.32
CA ARG A 67 8.34 11.99 -11.23
C ARG A 67 8.26 11.35 -12.62
N GLY A 68 7.04 11.16 -13.10
CA GLY A 68 6.70 10.53 -14.37
C GLY A 68 6.96 9.02 -14.43
N LYS A 69 7.35 8.37 -13.34
CA LYS A 69 7.63 6.92 -13.30
C LYS A 69 6.38 6.12 -12.93
N LYS A 70 6.35 4.87 -13.40
CA LYS A 70 5.41 3.86 -12.94
C LYS A 70 5.81 3.39 -11.55
N VAL A 71 4.89 3.42 -10.61
CA VAL A 71 5.12 2.96 -9.23
C VAL A 71 4.05 1.93 -8.89
N ALA A 72 4.48 0.68 -8.73
CA ALA A 72 3.58 -0.44 -8.43
C ALA A 72 3.39 -0.62 -6.92
N PHE A 73 2.14 -0.72 -6.46
CA PHE A 73 1.80 -0.96 -5.06
C PHE A 73 0.34 -1.42 -4.92
N ASN A 74 -0.01 -1.98 -3.77
CA ASN A 74 -1.38 -2.39 -3.49
C ASN A 74 -2.26 -1.18 -3.10
N LYS A 75 -3.41 -1.01 -3.76
CA LYS A 75 -4.29 0.15 -3.52
C LYS A 75 -4.89 0.05 -2.12
N GLY A 76 -4.74 1.12 -1.33
CA GLY A 76 -5.36 1.23 -0.01
C GLY A 76 -4.67 0.42 1.10
N SER A 77 -3.47 -0.11 0.85
CA SER A 77 -2.62 -0.69 1.91
C SER A 77 -1.74 0.36 2.58
N ASN A 78 -1.06 -0.02 3.67
CA ASN A 78 -0.01 0.79 4.32
C ASN A 78 1.04 1.34 3.33
N VAL A 79 1.52 0.53 2.38
CA VAL A 79 2.47 1.04 1.36
C VAL A 79 1.89 2.11 0.43
N HIS A 80 0.55 2.23 0.32
CA HIS A 80 -0.08 3.35 -0.38
C HIS A 80 0.12 4.65 0.41
N TYR A 81 -0.09 4.61 1.73
CA TYR A 81 0.16 5.75 2.61
C TYR A 81 1.63 6.12 2.66
N LEU A 82 2.53 5.12 2.78
CA LEU A 82 3.98 5.33 2.69
C LEU A 82 4.34 6.11 1.43
N LEU A 83 3.85 5.69 0.26
CA LEU A 83 4.14 6.34 -1.00
C LEU A 83 3.64 7.79 -1.02
N VAL A 84 2.40 8.04 -0.59
CA VAL A 84 1.84 9.40 -0.54
C VAL A 84 2.69 10.31 0.36
N LYS A 85 3.10 9.82 1.53
CA LYS A 85 3.96 10.59 2.46
C LYS A 85 5.36 10.82 1.91
N ALA A 86 5.96 9.82 1.29
CA ALA A 86 7.27 9.95 0.65
C ALA A 86 7.24 11.00 -0.47
N LEU A 87 6.21 10.97 -1.32
CA LEU A 87 6.03 11.96 -2.40
C LEU A 87 5.88 13.37 -1.83
N GLN A 88 5.02 13.55 -0.81
CA GLN A 88 4.84 14.85 -0.14
C GLN A 88 6.15 15.40 0.41
N HIS A 89 6.95 14.58 1.10
CA HIS A 89 8.26 14.98 1.61
C HIS A 89 9.25 15.36 0.51
N ALA A 90 9.11 14.79 -0.68
CA ALA A 90 9.95 15.11 -1.84
C ALA A 90 9.42 16.29 -2.68
N GLY A 91 8.34 16.97 -2.25
CA GLY A 91 7.70 18.04 -3.01
C GLY A 91 6.97 17.54 -4.27
N LEU A 92 6.60 16.25 -4.29
CA LEU A 92 5.80 15.65 -5.35
C LEU A 92 4.34 15.50 -4.89
N THR A 93 3.45 15.59 -5.86
CA THR A 93 2.04 15.21 -5.71
C THR A 93 1.83 13.78 -6.21
N TYR A 94 0.69 13.20 -5.85
CA TYR A 94 0.31 11.88 -6.37
C TYR A 94 0.15 11.88 -7.90
N ALA A 95 -0.23 13.03 -8.49
CA ALA A 95 -0.36 13.21 -9.93
C ALA A 95 1.00 13.26 -10.66
N ASP A 96 2.11 13.43 -9.92
CA ASP A 96 3.45 13.45 -10.51
C ASP A 96 3.97 12.04 -10.82
N ILE A 97 3.26 10.97 -10.45
CA ILE A 97 3.64 9.58 -10.75
C ILE A 97 2.55 8.87 -11.58
N GLN A 98 2.87 7.68 -12.08
CA GLN A 98 1.89 6.76 -12.68
C GLN A 98 1.64 5.59 -11.70
N PRO A 99 0.57 5.62 -10.89
CA PRO A 99 0.28 4.53 -9.96
C PRO A 99 -0.15 3.27 -10.72
N ILE A 100 0.46 2.13 -10.41
CA ILE A 100 0.10 0.82 -10.96
C ILE A 100 -0.39 -0.05 -9.80
N TYR A 101 -1.70 -0.27 -9.73
CA TYR A 101 -2.28 -1.04 -8.63
C TYR A 101 -2.13 -2.54 -8.87
N LEU A 102 -1.35 -3.21 -8.03
CA LEU A 102 -1.07 -4.64 -8.12
C LEU A 102 -1.10 -5.28 -6.74
N THR A 103 -1.49 -6.55 -6.67
CA THR A 103 -1.28 -7.35 -5.46
C THR A 103 0.23 -7.55 -5.20
N PRO A 104 0.67 -7.87 -3.98
CA PRO A 104 2.10 -8.10 -3.72
C PRO A 104 2.74 -9.16 -4.62
N ALA A 105 1.99 -10.22 -4.98
CA ALA A 105 2.47 -11.27 -5.87
C ALA A 105 2.67 -10.74 -7.30
N ASP A 106 1.68 -10.02 -7.83
CA ASP A 106 1.75 -9.45 -9.18
C ASP A 106 2.78 -8.32 -9.28
N ALA A 107 2.89 -7.49 -8.24
CA ALA A 107 3.89 -6.44 -8.14
C ALA A 107 5.31 -7.03 -8.17
N ARG A 108 5.55 -8.12 -7.43
CA ARG A 108 6.83 -8.85 -7.50
C ARG A 108 7.09 -9.40 -8.90
N ALA A 109 6.09 -10.05 -9.51
CA ALA A 109 6.23 -10.61 -10.86
C ALA A 109 6.57 -9.52 -11.88
N ALA A 110 5.83 -8.41 -11.86
CA ALA A 110 6.08 -7.25 -12.73
C ALA A 110 7.42 -6.56 -12.46
N PHE A 111 7.90 -6.56 -11.21
CA PHE A 111 9.17 -5.93 -10.84
C PHE A 111 10.40 -6.71 -11.30
N VAL A 112 10.33 -8.05 -11.31
CA VAL A 112 11.47 -8.90 -11.72
C VAL A 112 11.46 -9.23 -13.21
N GLN A 113 10.33 -9.02 -13.89
CA GLN A 113 10.22 -9.18 -15.33
C GLN A 113 10.89 -7.99 -16.02
N ARG A 114 11.90 -8.26 -16.86
CA ARG A 114 12.57 -7.26 -17.70
C ARG A 114 11.82 -7.09 -19.02
#